data_AF-A0A9E3DIS5-F1
#
_entry.id   AF-A0A9E3DIS5-F1
#
_cell.length_a   1.000
_cell.length_b   1.000
_cell.length_c   1.000
_cell.angle_alpha   90.00
_cell.angle_beta   90.00
_cell.angle_gamma   90.00
#
_symmetry.space_group_name_H-M   'P 1'
#
loop_
_entity.id
_entity.type
_entity.pdbx_description
1 polymer ?
#
loop_
_entity_poly.entity_id
_entity_poly.type
_entity_poly.pdbx_seq_one_letter_code
_entity_poly.pdbx_strand_id
1 'polypeptide(L)'
;MIKSRRDFILFTPAIMAITALPSLAAETADNSVDASVYAKERFTSLVNSVFGIAEPGVQAWLTLIAVEDEAPPAAPALRMTVPMPRVKSQRVRTESFRLRFHVNGTTLAERTYTLEHPALGSFALFLSPANDTEYSAVINRIAGTLPYPPPSRIRPSAHTTA
;
A
#
# COMPACT_ATOMS: atom_id res chain seq x y z
N MET A 1 10.25 67.77 23.56
CA MET A 1 11.07 66.76 22.87
C MET A 1 10.35 66.35 21.58
N ILE A 2 11.06 66.42 20.46
CA ILE A 2 10.54 66.45 19.10
C ILE A 2 10.53 65.04 18.49
N LYS A 3 9.46 64.77 17.72
CA LYS A 3 9.24 63.69 16.73
C LYS A 3 10.52 63.12 16.09
N SER A 4 10.53 61.80 15.85
CA SER A 4 10.86 61.32 14.50
C SER A 4 10.37 59.87 14.28
N ARG A 5 9.40 59.75 13.36
CA ARG A 5 8.97 58.50 12.73
C ARG A 5 10.03 58.14 11.69
N ARG A 6 10.62 56.95 11.78
CA ARG A 6 11.44 56.41 10.70
C ARG A 6 10.57 55.56 9.79
N ASP A 7 10.40 56.17 8.64
CA ASP A 7 9.67 55.79 7.45
C ASP A 7 10.73 55.30 6.43
N PHE A 8 10.31 54.44 5.50
CA PHE A 8 11.06 53.92 4.33
C PHE A 8 12.19 52.91 4.63
N ILE A 9 12.32 51.79 3.91
CA ILE A 9 12.38 51.68 2.45
C ILE A 9 11.62 50.44 1.92
N LEU A 10 10.74 50.69 0.95
CA LEU A 10 10.25 49.72 -0.05
C LEU A 10 11.43 49.15 -0.85
N PHE A 11 11.66 47.83 -0.76
CA PHE A 11 12.39 47.09 -1.79
C PHE A 11 11.55 45.90 -2.23
N THR A 12 10.78 46.10 -3.29
CA THR A 12 10.20 45.05 -4.12
C THR A 12 11.25 44.57 -5.12
N PRO A 13 11.67 43.30 -5.09
CA PRO A 13 12.14 42.63 -6.29
C PRO A 13 10.94 41.98 -6.99
N ALA A 14 10.68 42.43 -8.22
CA ALA A 14 9.78 41.78 -9.16
C ALA A 14 10.27 40.35 -9.43
N ILE A 15 9.55 39.35 -8.92
CA ILE A 15 9.73 37.96 -9.33
C ILE A 15 8.93 37.80 -10.62
N MET A 16 9.63 37.66 -11.74
CA MET A 16 9.06 37.17 -12.99
C MET A 16 8.55 35.75 -12.76
N ALA A 17 7.24 35.60 -12.52
CA ALA A 17 6.59 34.30 -12.53
C ALA A 17 6.47 33.83 -13.99
N ILE A 18 7.36 32.92 -14.39
CA ILE A 18 7.16 32.10 -15.59
C ILE A 18 5.97 31.19 -15.25
N THR A 19 4.77 31.55 -15.68
CA THR A 19 3.62 30.65 -15.65
C THR A 19 3.83 29.56 -16.69
N ALA A 20 4.64 28.55 -16.33
CA ALA A 20 4.58 27.26 -16.97
C ALA A 20 3.22 26.65 -16.62
N LEU A 21 2.35 26.55 -17.63
CA LEU A 21 1.17 25.69 -17.56
C LEU A 21 1.59 24.34 -16.99
N PRO A 22 0.97 23.81 -15.92
CA PRO A 22 1.08 22.41 -15.63
C PRO A 22 0.42 21.69 -16.80
N SER A 23 1.27 21.18 -17.70
CA SER A 23 0.90 20.16 -18.66
C SER A 23 0.10 19.12 -17.89
N LEU A 24 -1.14 18.89 -18.33
CA LEU A 24 -1.97 17.77 -17.90
C LEU A 24 -1.32 16.47 -18.43
N ALA A 25 -0.09 16.19 -18.00
CA ALA A 25 0.43 14.86 -17.99
C ALA A 25 -0.36 14.18 -16.88
N ALA A 26 -1.43 13.49 -17.29
CA ALA A 26 -1.90 12.34 -16.58
C ALA A 26 -0.67 11.45 -16.37
N GLU A 27 0.00 11.64 -15.25
CA GLU A 27 0.94 10.68 -14.71
C GLU A 27 0.05 9.47 -14.40
N THR A 28 -0.13 8.62 -15.41
CA THR A 28 -0.24 7.19 -15.17
C THR A 28 1.05 6.82 -14.46
N ALA A 29 1.12 7.15 -13.16
CA ALA A 29 1.97 6.46 -12.24
C ALA A 29 1.67 5.00 -12.53
N ASP A 30 2.68 4.31 -13.02
CA ASP A 30 2.80 2.88 -12.90
C ASP A 30 2.71 2.61 -11.40
N ASN A 31 1.49 2.55 -10.90
CA ASN A 31 1.14 2.47 -9.48
C ASN A 31 1.33 1.03 -9.00
N SER A 32 2.31 0.35 -9.58
CA SER A 32 2.88 -0.88 -9.09
C SER A 32 3.68 -0.53 -7.85
N VAL A 33 2.96 -0.14 -6.78
CA VAL A 33 3.52 -0.12 -5.43
C VAL A 33 4.17 -1.47 -5.24
N ASP A 34 5.48 -1.46 -5.01
CA ASP A 34 6.28 -2.67 -4.88
C ASP A 34 5.60 -3.60 -3.87
N ALA A 35 5.02 -4.72 -4.32
CA ALA A 35 4.29 -5.64 -3.45
C ALA A 35 5.19 -6.18 -2.31
N SER A 36 6.49 -6.03 -2.49
CA SER A 36 7.57 -6.23 -1.52
C SER A 36 7.46 -5.36 -0.27
N VAL A 37 6.88 -4.15 -0.35
CA VAL A 37 6.64 -3.27 0.81
C VAL A 37 5.67 -3.94 1.78
N TYR A 38 4.68 -4.66 1.27
CA TYR A 38 3.68 -5.37 2.04
C TYR A 38 4.16 -6.76 2.53
N ALA A 39 5.47 -6.99 2.62
CA ALA A 39 6.02 -8.25 3.09
C ALA A 39 6.00 -8.34 4.62
N LYS A 40 5.49 -9.46 5.16
CA LYS A 40 5.43 -9.72 6.60
C LYS A 40 6.77 -9.51 7.30
N GLU A 41 7.85 -10.00 6.69
CA GLU A 41 9.22 -9.91 7.23
C GLU A 41 9.67 -8.46 7.44
N ARG A 42 9.24 -7.55 6.56
CA ARG A 42 9.54 -6.12 6.67
C ARG A 42 8.90 -5.51 7.91
N PHE A 43 7.62 -5.80 8.17
CA PHE A 43 6.92 -5.30 9.36
C PHE A 43 7.38 -5.97 10.66
N THR A 44 7.75 -7.25 10.59
CA THR A 44 8.23 -7.99 11.77
C THR A 44 9.49 -7.34 12.35
N SER A 45 10.35 -6.79 11.48
CA SER A 45 11.56 -6.08 11.91
C SER A 45 11.29 -4.65 12.44
N LEU A 46 10.07 -4.15 12.29
CA LEU A 46 9.65 -2.80 12.64
C LEU A 46 8.67 -2.77 13.83
N VAL A 47 8.52 -3.89 14.54
CA VAL A 47 7.74 -3.91 15.79
C VAL A 47 8.38 -2.94 16.78
N ASN A 48 7.53 -2.15 17.44
CA ASN A 48 7.84 -0.98 18.27
C ASN A 48 8.39 0.24 17.54
N SER A 49 8.34 0.28 16.20
CA SER A 49 8.66 1.48 15.43
C SER A 49 7.44 2.37 15.20
N VAL A 50 7.70 3.65 14.97
CA VAL A 50 6.68 4.70 14.82
C VAL A 50 6.50 5.05 13.35
N PHE A 51 5.24 5.12 12.93
CA PHE A 51 4.80 5.45 11.59
C PHE A 51 4.11 6.82 11.62
N GLY A 52 4.53 7.70 10.72
CA GLY A 52 3.88 8.98 10.49
C GLY A 52 2.66 8.81 9.60
N ILE A 53 1.69 9.73 9.71
CA ILE A 53 0.55 9.80 8.80
C ILE A 53 0.74 11.00 7.89
N ALA A 54 0.88 10.76 6.59
CA ALA A 54 1.08 11.77 5.57
C ALA A 54 -0.27 12.33 5.06
N GLU A 55 -1.13 12.79 5.98
CA GLU A 55 -2.43 13.38 5.66
C GLU A 55 -2.54 14.80 6.22
N PRO A 56 -2.98 15.80 5.43
CA PRO A 56 -3.13 17.15 5.92
C PRO A 56 -4.21 17.21 7.03
N GLY A 57 -3.85 17.82 8.16
CA GLY A 57 -4.77 18.00 9.29
C GLY A 57 -4.87 16.79 10.25
N VAL A 58 -4.15 15.70 10.00
CA VAL A 58 -4.09 14.56 10.93
C VAL A 58 -2.80 14.65 11.75
N GLN A 59 -2.92 14.98 13.04
CA GLN A 59 -1.80 14.98 13.98
C GLN A 59 -1.85 13.74 14.86
N ALA A 60 -1.53 12.59 14.26
CA ALA A 60 -1.42 11.32 14.97
C ALA A 60 -0.24 10.52 14.43
N TRP A 61 0.37 9.72 15.30
CA TRP A 61 1.39 8.75 14.93
C TRP A 61 0.98 7.36 15.42
N LEU A 62 1.43 6.33 14.69
CA LEU A 62 1.08 4.95 14.94
C LEU A 62 2.32 4.18 15.34
N THR A 63 2.26 3.46 16.46
CA THR A 63 3.33 2.56 16.87
C THR A 63 2.92 1.14 16.54
N LEU A 64 3.70 0.42 15.71
CA LEU A 64 3.41 -0.98 15.40
C LEU A 64 3.69 -1.83 16.63
N ILE A 65 2.66 -2.44 17.23
CA ILE A 65 2.79 -3.25 18.46
C ILE A 65 2.88 -4.74 18.18
N ALA A 66 2.26 -5.24 17.11
CA ALA A 66 2.30 -6.65 16.77
C ALA A 66 2.09 -6.92 15.27
N VAL A 67 2.66 -8.04 14.82
CA VAL A 67 2.42 -8.66 13.51
C VAL A 67 1.93 -10.08 13.77
N GLU A 68 0.66 -10.33 13.50
CA GLU A 68 -0.01 -11.60 13.77
C GLU A 68 -0.24 -12.34 12.44
N ASP A 69 0.11 -13.63 12.39
CA ASP A 69 -0.15 -14.45 11.20
C ASP A 69 -1.62 -14.87 11.18
N GLU A 70 -2.31 -14.63 10.06
CA GLU A 70 -3.64 -15.16 9.84
C GLU A 70 -3.49 -16.48 9.10
N ALA A 71 -3.62 -17.58 9.83
CA ALA A 71 -3.59 -18.90 9.25
C ALA A 71 -4.63 -18.98 8.11
N PRO A 72 -4.27 -19.49 6.92
CA PRO A 72 -5.22 -19.60 5.83
C PRO A 72 -6.42 -20.43 6.29
N PRO A 73 -7.66 -20.02 5.96
CA PRO A 73 -8.83 -20.81 6.31
C PRO A 73 -8.65 -22.20 5.75
N ALA A 74 -8.69 -23.22 6.63
CA ALA A 74 -8.58 -24.61 6.24
C ALA A 74 -9.59 -24.86 5.12
N ALA A 75 -9.09 -25.18 3.93
CA ALA A 75 -9.96 -25.39 2.78
C ALA A 75 -11.05 -26.40 3.15
N PRO A 76 -12.34 -26.11 2.91
CA PRO A 76 -13.38 -27.08 3.17
C PRO A 76 -13.04 -28.33 2.36
N ALA A 77 -12.93 -29.48 3.04
CA ALA A 77 -12.66 -30.75 2.39
C ALA A 77 -13.87 -31.10 1.51
N LEU A 78 -13.87 -30.62 0.26
CA LEU A 78 -14.82 -31.02 -0.75
C LEU A 78 -14.56 -32.49 -1.06
N ARG A 79 -15.33 -33.36 -0.40
CA ARG A 79 -15.40 -34.80 -0.68
C ARG A 79 -16.17 -35.01 -1.98
N MET A 80 -15.55 -34.70 -3.11
CA MET A 80 -16.01 -35.08 -4.44
C MET A 80 -14.82 -35.65 -5.19
N THR A 81 -14.68 -36.97 -5.14
CA THR A 81 -13.54 -37.69 -5.74
C THR A 81 -13.73 -37.80 -7.26
N VAL A 82 -13.29 -36.78 -8.00
CA VAL A 82 -13.03 -36.89 -9.43
C VAL A 82 -11.50 -36.99 -9.60
N PRO A 83 -10.96 -38.10 -10.14
CA PRO A 83 -9.52 -38.23 -10.38
C PRO A 83 -9.09 -37.25 -11.48
N MET A 84 -8.69 -36.04 -11.10
CA MET A 84 -8.18 -35.05 -12.03
C MET A 84 -6.69 -35.34 -12.32
N PRO A 85 -6.21 -35.18 -13.56
CA PRO A 85 -4.81 -35.38 -13.91
C PRO A 85 -3.92 -34.51 -13.01
N ARG A 86 -2.84 -35.09 -12.47
CA ARG A 86 -1.85 -34.37 -11.65
C ARG A 86 -1.06 -33.39 -12.52
N VAL A 87 -1.69 -32.28 -12.89
CA VAL A 87 -0.96 -31.10 -13.31
C VAL A 87 -0.15 -30.66 -12.09
N LYS A 88 1.15 -30.43 -12.25
CA LYS A 88 1.99 -29.84 -11.19
C LYS A 88 1.45 -28.45 -10.90
N SER A 89 0.41 -28.37 -10.06
CA SER A 89 -0.16 -27.12 -9.59
C SER A 89 0.92 -26.44 -8.78
N GLN A 90 1.57 -25.44 -9.38
CA GLN A 90 2.47 -24.55 -8.67
C GLN A 90 1.68 -24.00 -7.49
N ARG A 91 2.13 -24.32 -6.27
CA ARG A 91 1.45 -23.88 -5.05
C ARG A 91 1.51 -22.35 -5.04
N VAL A 92 0.39 -21.71 -5.37
CA VAL A 92 0.20 -20.28 -5.14
C VAL A 92 0.35 -20.10 -3.63
N ARG A 93 1.42 -19.43 -3.18
CA ARG A 93 1.58 -19.13 -1.76
C ARG A 93 0.77 -17.87 -1.50
N THR A 94 -0.16 -17.95 -0.58
CA THR A 94 -0.89 -16.79 -0.08
C THR A 94 -0.36 -16.48 1.31
N GLU A 95 -0.13 -15.21 1.59
CA GLU A 95 0.21 -14.74 2.92
C GLU A 95 -0.90 -13.80 3.40
N SER A 96 -1.38 -14.05 4.62
CA SER A 96 -2.34 -13.21 5.31
C SER A 96 -1.77 -12.90 6.69
N PHE A 97 -1.72 -11.63 7.06
CA PHE A 97 -1.27 -11.24 8.39
C PHE A 97 -1.93 -9.93 8.79
N ARG A 98 -2.03 -9.74 10.10
CA ARG A 98 -2.61 -8.56 10.73
C ARG A 98 -1.51 -7.74 11.39
N LEU A 99 -1.54 -6.45 11.15
CA LEU A 99 -0.74 -5.46 11.86
C LEU A 99 -1.61 -4.83 12.94
N ARG A 100 -1.07 -4.73 14.15
CA ARG A 100 -1.71 -3.99 15.25
C ARG A 100 -0.90 -2.75 15.55
N PHE A 101 -1.56 -1.61 15.61
CA PHE A 101 -0.97 -0.33 15.93
C PHE A 101 -1.57 0.24 17.21
N HIS A 102 -0.74 0.88 18.01
CA HIS A 102 -1.18 1.80 19.05
C HIS A 102 -1.16 3.22 18.47
N VAL A 103 -2.25 3.97 18.62
CA VAL A 103 -2.28 5.37 18.20
C VAL A 103 -1.86 6.27 19.34
N ASN A 104 -1.09 7.29 18.99
CA ASN A 104 -0.75 8.39 19.87
C ASN A 104 -1.19 9.68 19.19
N GLY A 105 -2.00 10.48 19.90
CA GLY A 105 -2.59 11.71 19.37
C GLY A 105 -4.09 11.56 19.14
N THR A 106 -4.57 12.09 18.01
CA THR A 106 -6.00 12.11 17.69
C THR A 106 -6.52 10.74 17.26
N THR A 107 -7.72 10.38 17.71
CA THR A 107 -8.45 9.20 17.22
C THR A 107 -8.67 9.31 15.71
N LEU A 108 -8.39 8.23 15.00
CA LEU A 108 -8.55 8.10 13.55
C LEU A 108 -9.88 7.42 13.22
N ALA A 109 -10.52 7.89 12.14
CA ALA A 109 -11.67 7.20 11.57
C ALA A 109 -11.21 5.94 10.82
N GLU A 110 -12.11 4.98 10.64
CA GLU A 110 -11.83 3.82 9.78
C GLU A 110 -11.74 4.26 8.31
N ARG A 111 -10.53 4.22 7.74
CA ARG A 111 -10.27 4.48 6.31
C ARG A 111 -8.84 4.08 5.93
N THR A 112 -8.51 4.24 4.67
CA THR A 112 -7.14 4.15 4.17
C THR A 112 -6.37 5.42 4.50
N TYR A 113 -5.18 5.26 5.08
CA TYR A 113 -4.23 6.33 5.37
C TYR A 113 -2.92 6.09 4.63
N THR A 114 -2.28 7.17 4.19
CA THR A 114 -0.90 7.12 3.73
C THR A 114 0.01 7.16 4.95
N LEU A 115 0.68 6.05 5.22
CA LEU A 115 1.66 5.93 6.29
C LEU A 115 3.06 6.15 5.74
N GLU A 116 3.93 6.75 6.56
CA GLU A 116 5.32 6.99 6.23
C GLU A 116 6.23 6.38 7.29
N HIS A 117 7.27 5.67 6.83
CA HIS A 117 8.30 5.13 7.69
C HIS A 117 9.67 5.16 6.98
N PRO A 118 10.77 5.57 7.65
CA PRO A 118 12.08 5.71 7.00
C PRO A 118 12.58 4.45 6.27
N ALA A 119 12.26 3.26 6.77
CA ALA A 119 12.68 1.98 6.18
C ALA A 119 11.77 1.43 5.06
N LEU A 120 10.53 1.93 4.94
CA LEU A 120 9.53 1.45 3.99
C LEU A 120 9.11 2.50 2.96
N GLY A 121 9.42 3.78 3.20
CA GLY A 121 8.87 4.89 2.45
C GLY A 121 7.41 5.14 2.80
N SER A 122 6.67 5.67 1.83
CA SER A 122 5.25 5.97 1.96
C SER A 122 4.40 4.87 1.33
N PHE A 123 3.37 4.41 2.05
CA PHE A 123 2.47 3.37 1.57
C PHE A 123 1.07 3.54 2.15
N ALA A 124 0.07 3.05 1.42
CA ALA A 124 -1.34 3.18 1.83
C ALA A 124 -1.75 1.95 2.64
N LEU A 125 -2.41 2.17 3.78
CA LEU A 125 -2.90 1.10 4.64
C LEU A 125 -4.31 1.41 5.15
N PHE A 126 -5.22 0.45 5.02
CA PHE A 126 -6.55 0.54 5.62
C PHE A 126 -6.47 0.26 7.11
N LEU A 127 -6.84 1.24 7.93
CA LEU A 127 -6.83 1.15 9.38
C LEU A 127 -8.26 1.05 9.90
N SER A 128 -8.53 0.00 10.68
CA SER A 128 -9.79 -0.21 11.38
C SER A 128 -9.57 -0.08 12.89
N PRO A 129 -10.36 0.73 13.61
CA PRO A 129 -10.25 0.86 15.06
C PRO A 129 -10.64 -0.46 15.73
N ALA A 130 -9.74 -1.00 16.55
CA ALA A 130 -10.02 -2.15 17.41
C ALA A 130 -10.53 -1.69 18.79
N ASN A 131 -9.92 -0.63 19.33
CA ASN A 131 -10.27 0.05 20.57
C ASN A 131 -9.99 1.57 20.42
N ASP A 132 -10.22 2.38 21.45
CA ASP A 132 -9.96 3.84 21.41
C ASP A 132 -8.51 4.21 21.10
N THR A 133 -7.57 3.35 21.48
CA THR A 133 -6.13 3.57 21.30
C THR A 133 -5.45 2.53 20.40
N GLU A 134 -6.20 1.59 19.84
CA GLU A 134 -5.64 0.49 19.04
C GLU A 134 -6.32 0.38 17.68
N TYR A 135 -5.49 0.17 16.66
CA TYR A 135 -5.91 0.01 15.28
C TYR A 135 -5.38 -1.29 14.71
N SER A 136 -6.11 -1.86 13.77
CA SER A 136 -5.72 -3.05 13.05
C SER A 136 -5.72 -2.81 11.55
N ALA A 137 -4.81 -3.49 10.85
CA ALA A 137 -4.80 -3.56 9.41
C ALA A 137 -4.54 -4.99 8.97
N VAL A 138 -5.26 -5.47 7.96
CA VAL A 138 -5.08 -6.82 7.42
C VAL A 138 -4.47 -6.71 6.04
N ILE A 139 -3.37 -7.44 5.82
CA ILE A 139 -2.69 -7.54 4.54
C ILE A 139 -2.88 -8.95 4.00
N ASN A 140 -3.46 -9.03 2.80
CA ASN A 140 -3.62 -10.28 2.05
C ASN A 140 -2.84 -10.17 0.74
N ARG A 141 -1.83 -11.01 0.57
CA ARG A 141 -1.00 -11.00 -0.64
C ARG A 141 -0.86 -12.39 -1.25
N ILE A 142 -0.79 -12.42 -2.58
CA ILE A 142 -0.47 -13.62 -3.34
C ILE A 142 1.05 -13.59 -3.62
N ALA A 143 1.80 -14.40 -2.90
CA ALA A 143 3.21 -14.63 -3.12
C ALA A 143 3.40 -15.72 -4.20
N GLY A 144 3.40 -15.31 -5.47
CA GLY A 144 3.73 -16.23 -6.55
C GLY A 144 3.49 -15.66 -7.95
N THR A 145 4.32 -16.08 -8.90
CA THR A 145 4.09 -15.83 -10.33
C THR A 145 2.90 -16.66 -10.79
N LEU A 146 1.86 -16.00 -11.30
CA LEU A 146 0.77 -16.70 -11.97
C LEU A 146 1.35 -17.44 -13.19
N PRO A 147 1.00 -18.72 -13.40
CA PRO A 147 1.38 -19.41 -14.61
C PRO A 147 0.67 -18.71 -15.79
N TYR A 148 1.43 -17.98 -16.60
CA TYR A 148 0.95 -17.51 -17.89
C TYR A 148 0.70 -18.75 -18.76
N PRO A 149 -0.54 -19.04 -19.21
CA PRO A 149 -0.75 -20.14 -20.12
C PRO A 149 0.03 -19.86 -21.42
N PRO A 150 0.78 -20.83 -21.96
CA PRO A 150 1.41 -20.65 -23.26
C PRO A 150 0.34 -20.27 -24.28
N PRO A 151 0.61 -19.33 -25.21
CA PRO A 151 -0.38 -18.94 -26.20
C PRO A 151 -0.84 -20.17 -26.97
N SER A 152 -2.15 -20.40 -26.98
CA SER A 152 -2.79 -21.50 -27.71
C SER A 152 -2.35 -21.41 -29.17
N ARG A 153 -1.48 -22.34 -29.61
CA ARG A 153 -1.14 -22.46 -31.03
C ARG A 153 -2.38 -23.00 -31.73
N ILE A 154 -3.25 -22.10 -32.22
CA ILE A 154 -4.36 -22.46 -33.09
C ILE A 154 -3.71 -23.11 -34.31
N ARG A 155 -3.79 -24.44 -34.40
CA ARG A 155 -3.38 -25.16 -35.60
C ARG A 155 -4.47 -24.88 -36.64
N PRO A 156 -4.17 -24.21 -37.76
CA PRO A 156 -5.15 -24.11 -38.84
C PRO A 156 -5.43 -25.53 -39.34
N SER A 157 -6.70 -25.94 -39.27
CA SER A 157 -7.19 -27.18 -39.89
C SER A 157 -6.98 -27.06 -41.39
N ALA A 158 -6.02 -27.80 -41.94
CA ALA A 158 -5.91 -27.99 -43.37
C ALA A 158 -7.12 -28.83 -43.80
N HIS A 159 -8.15 -28.17 -44.35
CA HIS A 159 -9.15 -28.82 -45.17
C HIS A 159 -8.47 -29.19 -46.50
N THR A 160 -7.96 -30.41 -46.58
CA THR A 160 -7.72 -31.10 -47.85
C THR A 160 -8.97 -31.92 -48.13
N THR A 161 -9.77 -31.49 -49.09
CA THR A 161 -10.71 -32.36 -49.79
C THR A 161 -10.50 -32.17 -51.29
N ALA A 162 -10.25 -33.32 -51.92
CA ALA A 162 -10.10 -33.71 -53.32
C ALA A 162 -10.49 -32.71 -54.42
#